data_AF-A0A350CUD1-F1
#
_entry.id   AF-A0A350CUD1-F1
#
_cell.length_a   1.000
_cell.length_b   1.000
_cell.length_c   1.000
_cell.angle_alpha   90.00
_cell.angle_beta   90.00
_cell.angle_gamma   90.00
#
_symmetry.space_group_name_H-M   'P 1'
#
loop_
_entity.id
_entity.type
_entity.pdbx_description
1 polymer ?
#
loop_
_entity_poly.entity_id
_entity_poly.type
_entity_poly.pdbx_seq_one_letter_code
_entity_poly.pdbx_strand_id
1 'polypeptide(L)'
;MTAPDPHHPHPELDRQLAERTAELTELVGHLMNCWDEERRLLARKLHDSLGSSMTALTMHLGLLSKNLTDSKSIERANQMKGLLNNIIETNRKVQLSLWNDKLEFLGIKAALAELVGDFGAEHGIQARASLPDDDDAYPRAQGVALLR
;
A
#
# COMPACT_ATOMS: atom_id res chain seq x y z
N MET A 1 -19.25 62.83 16.61
CA MET A 1 -19.64 61.41 16.46
C MET A 1 -18.37 60.64 16.20
N THR A 2 -17.76 60.10 17.25
CA THR A 2 -16.54 59.30 17.22
C THR A 2 -16.87 57.96 16.58
N ALA A 3 -16.17 57.62 15.48
CA ALA A 3 -16.23 56.29 14.90
C ALA A 3 -15.75 55.25 15.93
N PRO A 4 -16.36 54.06 16.02
CA PRO A 4 -15.88 53.02 16.92
C PRO A 4 -14.56 52.44 16.38
N ASP A 5 -13.61 52.27 17.30
CA ASP A 5 -12.21 51.89 17.10
C ASP A 5 -12.07 50.43 16.61
N PRO A 6 -11.35 50.12 15.50
CA PRO A 6 -11.27 48.78 14.95
C PRO A 6 -9.97 48.07 15.35
N HIS A 7 -9.86 47.60 16.59
CA HIS A 7 -9.06 46.42 17.01
C HIS A 7 -8.93 46.42 18.55
N HIS A 8 -9.76 45.62 19.21
CA HIS A 8 -9.36 45.07 20.51
C HIS A 8 -8.81 43.65 20.26
N PRO A 9 -7.51 43.40 20.46
CA PRO A 9 -7.03 42.03 20.56
C PRO A 9 -7.75 41.39 21.75
N HIS A 10 -8.45 40.28 21.51
CA HIS A 10 -9.05 39.47 22.56
C HIS A 10 -8.11 38.28 22.84
N PRO A 11 -7.03 38.47 23.62
CA PRO A 11 -5.99 37.46 23.82
C PRO A 11 -6.55 36.17 24.44
N GLU A 12 -7.63 36.26 25.20
CA GLU A 12 -8.33 35.10 25.75
C GLU A 12 -9.08 34.31 24.66
N LEU A 13 -9.70 34.99 23.71
CA LEU A 13 -10.37 34.35 22.58
C LEU A 13 -9.34 33.71 21.63
N ASP A 14 -8.25 34.43 21.33
CA ASP A 14 -7.15 33.93 20.51
C ASP A 14 -6.48 32.70 21.16
N ARG A 15 -6.30 32.73 22.49
CA ARG A 15 -5.80 31.60 23.26
C ARG A 15 -6.75 30.39 23.21
N GLN A 16 -8.04 30.60 23.44
CA GLN A 16 -9.05 29.53 23.35
C GLN A 16 -9.12 28.94 21.94
N LEU A 17 -9.03 29.77 20.90
CA LEU A 17 -8.95 29.30 19.52
C LEU A 17 -7.69 28.48 19.26
N ALA A 18 -6.53 28.91 19.78
CA ALA A 18 -5.28 28.18 19.65
C ALA A 18 -5.31 26.82 20.37
N GLU A 19 -5.84 26.77 21.59
CA GLU A 19 -6.01 25.54 22.38
C GLU A 19 -6.94 24.55 21.65
N ARG A 20 -8.10 25.03 21.18
CA ARG A 20 -9.05 24.19 20.42
C ARG A 20 -8.49 23.73 19.08
N THR A 21 -7.71 24.57 18.40
CA THR A 21 -7.03 24.20 17.15
C THR A 21 -5.97 23.12 17.41
N ALA A 22 -5.23 23.21 18.52
CA ALA A 22 -4.26 22.20 18.91
C ALA A 22 -4.94 20.85 19.22
N GLU A 23 -6.02 20.85 20.01
CA GLU A 23 -6.80 19.64 20.32
C GLU A 23 -7.38 18.99 19.06
N LEU A 24 -7.92 19.77 18.13
CA LEU A 24 -8.43 19.26 16.86
C LEU A 24 -7.31 18.68 15.99
N THR A 25 -6.15 19.33 15.95
CA THR A 25 -4.99 18.85 15.20
C THR A 25 -4.48 17.53 15.76
N GLU A 26 -4.41 17.41 17.09
CA GLU A 26 -4.02 16.17 17.77
C GLU A 26 -5.01 15.04 17.48
N LEU A 27 -6.32 15.31 17.57
CA LEU A 27 -7.35 14.33 17.28
C LEU A 27 -7.31 13.85 15.83
N VAL A 28 -7.15 14.77 14.87
CA VAL A 28 -6.99 14.44 13.45
C VAL A 28 -5.76 13.57 13.24
N GLY A 29 -4.63 13.91 13.87
CA GLY A 29 -3.41 13.10 13.83
C GLY A 29 -3.63 11.69 14.38
N HIS A 30 -4.34 11.57 15.51
CA HIS A 30 -4.67 10.26 16.09
C HIS A 30 -5.58 9.43 15.16
N LEU A 31 -6.60 10.04 14.56
CA LEU A 31 -7.49 9.35 13.61
C LEU A 31 -6.75 8.89 12.36
N MET A 32 -5.84 9.71 11.82
CA MET A 32 -5.00 9.33 10.68
C MET A 32 -4.13 8.12 11.03
N ASN A 33 -3.48 8.11 12.19
CA ASN A 33 -2.67 6.99 12.65
C ASN A 33 -3.50 5.70 12.81
N CYS A 34 -4.69 5.79 13.38
CA CYS A 34 -5.60 4.64 13.51
C CYS A 34 -6.05 4.11 12.15
N TRP A 35 -6.34 5.01 11.21
CA TRP A 35 -6.73 4.64 9.85
C TRP A 35 -5.61 3.93 9.10
N ASP A 36 -4.38 4.44 9.21
CA ASP A 36 -3.19 3.83 8.60
C ASP A 36 -2.93 2.43 9.16
N GLU A 37 -3.06 2.25 10.48
CA GLU A 37 -2.91 0.95 11.12
C GLU A 37 -3.98 -0.05 10.66
N GLU A 38 -5.23 0.39 10.49
CA GLU A 38 -6.31 -0.48 10.00
C GLU A 38 -6.07 -0.89 8.54
N ARG A 39 -5.65 0.03 7.66
CA ARG A 39 -5.30 -0.31 6.25
C ARG A 39 -4.18 -1.34 6.19
N ARG A 40 -3.15 -1.19 7.02
CA ARG A 40 -2.04 -2.12 7.16
C ARG A 40 -2.48 -3.50 7.65
N LEU A 41 -3.36 -3.56 8.65
CA LEU A 41 -3.92 -4.81 9.15
C LEU A 41 -4.78 -5.50 8.08
N LEU A 42 -5.56 -4.74 7.30
CA LEU A 42 -6.37 -5.27 6.23
C LEU A 42 -5.52 -5.86 5.10
N ALA A 43 -4.45 -5.16 4.67
CA ALA A 43 -3.51 -5.66 3.66
C ALA A 43 -2.88 -7.00 4.07
N ARG A 44 -2.40 -7.10 5.32
CA ARG A 44 -1.84 -8.35 5.87
C ARG A 44 -2.87 -9.48 5.96
N LYS A 45 -4.08 -9.21 6.45
CA LYS A 45 -5.16 -10.21 6.48
C LYS A 45 -5.48 -10.76 5.08
N LEU A 46 -5.49 -9.90 4.06
CA LEU A 46 -5.67 -10.35 2.67
C LEU A 46 -4.48 -11.21 2.22
N HIS A 47 -3.25 -10.86 2.59
CA HIS A 47 -2.05 -11.63 2.24
C HIS A 47 -2.08 -13.03 2.85
N ASP A 48 -2.31 -13.11 4.15
CA ASP A 48 -2.26 -14.37 4.87
C ASP A 48 -3.40 -15.31 4.45
N SER A 49 -4.62 -14.78 4.27
CA SER A 49 -5.79 -15.59 3.91
C SER A 49 -5.84 -15.95 2.43
N LEU A 50 -5.82 -14.95 1.54
CA LEU A 50 -5.98 -15.16 0.10
C LEU A 50 -4.67 -15.60 -0.55
N GLY A 51 -3.54 -15.02 -0.16
CA GLY A 51 -2.23 -15.35 -0.71
C GLY A 51 -1.88 -16.82 -0.50
N SER A 52 -2.03 -17.32 0.73
CA SER A 52 -1.82 -18.74 1.04
C SER A 52 -2.75 -19.66 0.24
N SER A 53 -4.04 -19.31 0.15
CA SER A 53 -5.04 -20.09 -0.59
C SER A 53 -4.73 -20.16 -2.09
N MET A 54 -4.37 -19.02 -2.71
CA MET A 54 -4.01 -18.95 -4.12
C MET A 54 -2.71 -19.70 -4.43
N THR A 55 -1.74 -19.67 -3.51
CA THR A 55 -0.49 -20.44 -3.61
C THR A 55 -0.80 -21.94 -3.61
N ALA A 56 -1.62 -22.40 -2.67
CA ALA A 56 -2.05 -23.80 -2.61
C ALA A 56 -2.80 -24.22 -3.88
N LEU A 57 -3.74 -23.38 -4.37
CA LEU A 57 -4.46 -23.64 -5.61
C LEU A 57 -3.53 -23.71 -6.83
N THR A 58 -2.52 -22.83 -6.91
CA THR A 58 -1.53 -22.84 -7.98
C THR A 58 -0.74 -24.15 -7.97
N MET A 59 -0.32 -24.60 -6.78
CA MET A 59 0.39 -25.87 -6.61
C MET A 59 -0.48 -27.07 -7.01
N HIS A 60 -1.71 -27.15 -6.49
CA HIS A 60 -2.65 -28.23 -6.82
C HIS A 60 -3.00 -28.27 -8.31
N LEU A 61 -3.25 -27.12 -8.93
CA LEU A 61 -3.53 -27.05 -10.36
C LEU A 61 -2.30 -27.41 -11.20
N GLY A 62 -1.10 -27.05 -10.75
CA GLY A 62 0.17 -27.47 -11.35
C GLY A 62 0.34 -28.99 -11.31
N LEU A 63 0.09 -29.63 -10.16
CA LEU A 63 0.13 -31.08 -10.00
C LEU A 63 -0.93 -31.78 -10.85
N LEU A 64 -2.17 -31.28 -10.83
CA LEU A 64 -3.26 -31.81 -11.66
C LEU A 64 -2.87 -31.78 -13.15
N SER A 65 -2.37 -30.63 -13.62
CA SER A 65 -2.01 -30.43 -15.03
C SER A 65 -0.95 -31.43 -15.52
N LYS A 66 -0.04 -31.89 -14.65
CA LYS A 66 1.01 -32.86 -15.03
C LYS A 66 0.45 -34.25 -15.38
N ASN A 67 -0.74 -34.58 -14.87
CA ASN A 67 -1.36 -35.89 -15.06
C ASN A 67 -2.44 -35.89 -16.16
N LEU A 68 -2.72 -34.74 -16.77
CA LEU A 68 -3.69 -34.63 -17.86
C LEU A 68 -3.05 -35.09 -19.17
N THR A 69 -3.76 -35.94 -19.91
CA THR A 69 -3.30 -36.50 -21.18
C THR A 69 -4.15 -36.07 -22.37
N ASP A 70 -5.41 -35.68 -22.13
CA ASP A 70 -6.30 -35.23 -23.19
C ASP A 70 -6.20 -33.72 -23.42
N SER A 71 -6.24 -33.32 -24.71
CA SER A 71 -6.05 -31.93 -25.13
C SER A 71 -7.07 -30.96 -24.53
N LYS A 72 -8.32 -31.40 -24.33
CA LYS A 72 -9.39 -30.52 -23.82
C LYS A 72 -9.18 -30.20 -22.34
N SER A 73 -8.82 -31.20 -21.54
CA SER A 73 -8.50 -30.99 -20.13
C SER A 73 -7.25 -30.15 -19.95
N ILE A 74 -6.22 -30.34 -20.79
CA ILE A 74 -5.01 -29.50 -20.77
C ILE A 74 -5.36 -28.04 -21.06
N GLU A 75 -6.16 -27.78 -22.10
CA GLU A 75 -6.61 -26.43 -22.44
C GLU A 75 -7.39 -25.79 -21.30
N ARG A 76 -8.34 -26.54 -20.70
CA ARG A 76 -9.12 -26.07 -19.56
C ARG A 76 -8.24 -25.75 -18.35
N ALA A 77 -7.25 -26.59 -18.05
CA ALA A 77 -6.30 -26.36 -16.97
C ALA A 77 -5.45 -25.09 -17.21
N ASN A 78 -5.05 -24.83 -18.46
CA ASN A 78 -4.34 -23.60 -18.81
C ASN A 78 -5.23 -22.36 -18.67
N GLN A 79 -6.51 -22.43 -19.07
CA GLN A 79 -7.47 -21.35 -18.83
C GLN A 79 -7.64 -21.08 -17.32
N MET A 80 -7.76 -22.13 -16.51
CA MET A 80 -7.85 -22.01 -15.04
C MET A 80 -6.59 -21.36 -14.45
N LYS A 81 -5.39 -21.72 -14.94
CA LYS A 81 -4.14 -21.09 -14.50
C LYS A 81 -4.12 -19.60 -14.85
N GLY A 82 -4.55 -19.24 -16.05
CA GLY A 82 -4.65 -17.84 -16.48
C GLY A 82 -5.59 -17.04 -15.57
N LEU A 83 -6.78 -17.58 -15.27
CA LEU A 83 -7.72 -16.95 -14.35
C LEU A 83 -7.16 -16.81 -12.94
N LEU A 84 -6.51 -17.86 -12.41
CA LEU A 84 -5.88 -17.82 -11.08
C LEU A 84 -4.77 -16.76 -11.01
N ASN A 85 -3.92 -16.66 -12.03
CA ASN A 85 -2.88 -15.63 -12.12
C ASN A 85 -3.48 -14.22 -12.14
N ASN A 86 -4.58 -14.00 -12.87
CA ASN A 86 -5.26 -12.71 -12.87
C ASN A 86 -5.81 -12.35 -11.48
N ILE A 87 -6.33 -13.33 -10.74
CA ILE A 87 -6.81 -13.12 -9.37
C ILE A 87 -5.62 -12.78 -8.44
N ILE A 88 -4.49 -13.48 -8.57
CA ILE A 88 -3.26 -13.21 -7.82
C ILE A 88 -2.80 -11.76 -8.06
N GLU A 89 -2.69 -11.34 -9.32
CA GLU A 89 -2.29 -9.97 -9.66
C GLU A 89 -3.28 -8.92 -9.15
N THR A 90 -4.58 -9.18 -9.28
CA THR A 90 -5.62 -8.27 -8.76
C THR A 90 -5.51 -8.13 -7.24
N ASN A 91 -5.33 -9.25 -6.53
CA ASN A 91 -5.15 -9.24 -5.09
C ASN A 91 -3.87 -8.51 -4.67
N ARG A 92 -2.75 -8.68 -5.40
CA ARG A 92 -1.51 -7.94 -5.19
C ARG A 92 -1.73 -6.43 -5.32
N LYS A 93 -2.44 -6.00 -6.36
CA LYS A 93 -2.77 -4.57 -6.57
C LYS A 93 -3.65 -4.00 -5.45
N VAL A 94 -4.64 -4.75 -4.97
CA VAL A 94 -5.49 -4.33 -3.84
C VAL A 94 -4.70 -4.23 -2.54
N GLN A 95 -3.80 -5.19 -2.27
CA GLN A 95 -2.92 -5.13 -1.11
C GLN A 95 -2.03 -3.89 -1.16
N LEU A 96 -1.35 -3.66 -2.29
CA LEU A 96 -0.49 -2.50 -2.47
C LEU A 96 -1.23 -1.17 -2.37
N SER A 97 -2.49 -1.10 -2.83
CA SER A 97 -3.30 0.12 -2.71
C SER A 97 -3.83 0.35 -1.30
N LEU A 98 -3.90 -0.68 -0.47
CA LEU A 98 -4.20 -0.54 0.96
C LEU A 98 -2.95 -0.15 1.74
N TRP A 99 -1.86 -0.89 1.55
CA TRP A 99 -0.60 -0.70 2.23
C TRP A 99 0.54 -1.41 1.48
N ASN A 100 1.64 -0.70 1.20
CA ASN A 100 2.82 -1.34 0.62
C ASN A 100 3.71 -1.89 1.74
N ASP A 101 3.42 -3.13 2.15
CA ASP A 101 4.20 -3.89 3.14
C ASP A 101 5.70 -3.93 2.77
N LYS A 102 6.05 -3.93 1.48
CA LYS A 102 7.46 -3.98 1.09
C LYS A 102 8.21 -2.71 1.44
N LEU A 103 7.56 -1.55 1.30
CA LEU A 103 8.12 -0.29 1.78
C LEU A 103 8.29 -0.30 3.31
N GLU A 104 7.36 -0.91 4.04
CA GLU A 104 7.44 -1.01 5.51
C GLU A 104 8.54 -1.96 5.99
N PHE A 105 8.68 -3.15 5.37
CA PHE A 105 9.58 -4.20 5.87
C PHE A 105 10.94 -4.27 5.15
N LEU A 106 10.99 -3.98 3.86
CA LEU A 106 12.22 -4.00 3.07
C LEU A 106 12.79 -2.60 2.82
N GLY A 107 12.05 -1.55 3.19
CA GLY A 107 12.49 -0.17 3.04
C GLY A 107 12.30 0.40 1.63
N ILE A 108 12.60 1.70 1.51
CA ILE A 108 12.34 2.50 0.31
C ILE A 108 13.11 2.02 -0.91
N LYS A 109 14.35 1.57 -0.71
CA LYS A 109 15.22 1.12 -1.78
C LYS A 109 14.66 -0.12 -2.47
N ALA A 110 14.23 -1.12 -1.68
CA ALA A 110 13.64 -2.35 -2.20
C ALA A 110 12.29 -2.08 -2.87
N ALA A 111 11.45 -1.23 -2.27
CA ALA A 111 10.15 -0.87 -2.85
C ALA A 111 10.31 -0.16 -4.22
N LEU A 112 11.26 0.76 -4.35
CA LEU A 112 11.55 1.44 -5.62
C LEU A 112 12.14 0.51 -6.67
N ALA A 113 13.05 -0.40 -6.29
CA ALA A 113 13.65 -1.36 -7.21
C ALA A 113 12.58 -2.27 -7.86
N GLU A 114 11.62 -2.74 -7.07
CA GLU A 114 10.51 -3.52 -7.59
C GLU A 114 9.55 -2.69 -8.45
N LEU A 115 9.18 -1.49 -8.01
CA LEU A 115 8.31 -0.60 -8.79
C LEU A 115 8.89 -0.33 -10.18
N VAL A 116 10.20 -0.11 -10.27
CA VAL A 116 10.90 0.09 -11.55
C VAL A 116 10.88 -1.18 -12.40
N GLY A 117 11.04 -2.36 -11.78
CA GLY A 117 10.92 -3.64 -12.47
C GLY A 117 9.51 -3.87 -13.03
N ASP A 118 8.49 -3.65 -12.21
CA ASP A 118 7.07 -3.75 -12.58
C ASP A 118 6.71 -2.77 -13.70
N PHE A 119 7.19 -1.53 -13.61
CA PHE A 119 7.00 -0.50 -14.65
C PHE A 119 7.61 -0.92 -15.99
N GLY A 120 8.83 -1.46 -15.97
CA GLY A 120 9.50 -1.96 -17.17
C GLY A 120 8.75 -3.13 -17.81
N ALA A 121 8.25 -4.06 -16.99
CA ALA A 121 7.46 -5.20 -17.46
C ALA A 121 6.12 -4.75 -18.06
N GLU A 122 5.43 -3.80 -17.42
CA GLU A 122 4.14 -3.28 -17.88
C GLU A 122 4.25 -2.52 -19.21
N HIS A 123 5.32 -1.75 -19.39
CA HIS A 123 5.51 -0.91 -20.59
C HIS A 123 6.39 -1.55 -21.66
N GLY A 124 6.95 -2.73 -21.40
CA GLY A 124 7.85 -3.43 -22.32
C GLY A 124 9.18 -2.69 -22.56
N ILE A 125 9.66 -1.93 -21.58
CA ILE A 125 10.90 -1.16 -21.66
C ILE A 125 11.93 -1.65 -20.64
N GLN A 126 13.22 -1.46 -20.93
CA GLN A 126 14.25 -1.63 -19.90
C GLN A 126 14.24 -0.43 -18.96
N ALA A 127 13.84 -0.67 -17.70
CA ALA A 127 13.90 0.31 -16.64
C ALA A 127 14.97 -0.11 -15.61
N ARG A 128 15.74 0.85 -15.09
CA ARG A 128 16.78 0.62 -14.07
C ARG A 128 16.72 1.72 -13.01
N ALA A 129 16.84 1.34 -11.75
CA ALA A 129 16.94 2.26 -10.64
C ALA A 129 18.42 2.49 -10.29
N SER A 130 18.83 3.74 -10.12
CA SER A 130 20.13 4.11 -9.55
C SER A 130 19.87 4.68 -8.17
N LEU A 131 20.08 3.88 -7.13
CA LEU A 131 19.77 4.21 -5.74
C LEU A 131 21.08 4.31 -4.94
N PRO A 132 21.16 5.20 -3.93
CA PRO A 132 22.34 5.29 -3.05
C PRO A 132 22.67 3.94 -2.40
N ASP A 133 23.96 3.69 -2.13
CA ASP A 133 24.40 2.47 -1.46
C ASP A 133 24.02 2.43 0.01
N ASP A 134 24.03 3.60 0.68
CA ASP A 134 23.65 3.75 2.08
C ASP A 134 22.12 3.73 2.28
N ASP A 135 21.67 2.91 3.22
CA ASP A 135 20.30 2.92 3.73
C ASP A 135 20.24 3.89 4.92
N ASP A 136 19.95 5.17 4.63
CA ASP A 136 19.59 6.09 5.70
C ASP A 136 18.28 5.64 6.34
N ALA A 137 18.24 5.61 7.68
CA ALA A 137 17.04 5.20 8.41
C ALA A 137 15.95 6.26 8.27
N TYR A 138 14.95 5.99 7.42
CA TYR A 138 13.77 6.85 7.30
C TYR A 138 12.82 6.59 8.48
N PRO A 139 12.40 7.63 9.23
CA PRO A 139 11.32 7.51 10.19
C PRO A 139 10.06 6.97 9.51
N ARG A 140 9.33 6.07 10.18
CA ARG A 140 8.08 5.46 9.65
C ARG A 140 7.11 6.49 9.07
N ALA A 141 7.00 7.66 9.68
CA ALA A 141 6.15 8.75 9.20
C ALA A 141 6.51 9.23 7.77
N GLN A 142 7.79 9.22 7.41
CA GLN A 142 8.25 9.57 6.06
C GLN A 142 8.00 8.43 5.06
N GLY A 143 8.15 7.17 5.49
CA GLY A 143 7.75 6.00 4.71
C GLY A 143 6.24 6.00 4.40
N VAL A 144 5.41 6.32 5.39
CA VAL A 144 3.95 6.43 5.22
C VAL A 144 3.57 7.56 4.26
N ALA A 145 4.30 8.68 4.26
CA ALA A 145 4.07 9.74 3.29
C ALA A 145 4.30 9.29 1.84
N LEU A 146 5.21 8.33 1.62
CA LEU A 146 5.48 7.73 0.32
C LEU A 146 4.52 6.58 -0.04
N LEU A 147 3.78 6.05 0.94
CA LEU A 147 2.67 5.10 0.73
C LEU A 147 1.38 5.76 0.26
N ARG A 148 1.29 7.09 0.39
CA ARG A 148 0.08 7.88 0.15
C ARG A 148 0.00 8.36 -1.30
#